data_AF-A0A074Y1K8-F1
#
_entry.id   AF-A0A074Y1K8-F1
#
_cell.length_a   1.000
_cell.length_b   1.000
_cell.length_c   1.000
_cell.angle_alpha   90.00
_cell.angle_beta   90.00
_cell.angle_gamma   90.00
#
_symmetry.space_group_name_H-M   'P 1'
#
loop_
_entity.id
_entity.type
_entity.pdbx_description
1 polymer ?
#
loop_
_entity_poly.entity_id
_entity_poly.type
_entity_poly.pdbx_seq_one_letter_code
_entity_poly.pdbx_strand_id
1 'polypeptide(L)'
;MHQGVFKAHSGTQIAGIVSRAAAPIVVDVALHVVTTATKAADITQKMADDQFAALSKAYAASNVQFNRIATTFTVNDAWAVGAGSDATAMKTALRNGTYRTLNVYFMSDLTGSILGTCSLPSDIGPGTPAPSTYIGDGCMIQANTMPGGNIYGFNQGMTTVHEVGHWMGLLHTFEGYSCTGNGDFVSDTPMQSTSTDGCPSKLAKDSCPQSSGVDPIHNYMDYSDDACYTGFTPGQNKRMAKMWAAYRTGR
;
A
#
# COMPACT_ATOMS: atom_id res chain seq x y z
N MET A 1 -3.02 75.54 -27.07
CA MET A 1 -4.34 74.91 -26.82
C MET A 1 -4.17 73.42 -27.05
N HIS A 2 -4.48 72.63 -26.02
CA HIS A 2 -4.00 71.25 -25.81
C HIS A 2 -4.66 70.23 -26.75
N GLN A 3 -3.87 69.37 -27.37
CA GLN A 3 -4.34 68.14 -28.02
C GLN A 3 -4.38 67.01 -26.99
N GLY A 4 -5.54 66.40 -26.81
CA GLY A 4 -5.76 65.26 -25.92
C GLY A 4 -5.49 63.93 -26.65
N VAL A 5 -4.50 63.19 -26.16
CA VAL A 5 -4.22 61.80 -26.58
C VAL A 5 -4.96 60.88 -25.61
N PHE A 6 -5.95 60.13 -26.10
CA PHE A 6 -6.58 59.03 -25.37
C PHE A 6 -5.60 57.86 -25.30
N LYS A 7 -5.15 57.54 -24.08
CA LYS A 7 -4.28 56.39 -23.79
C LYS A 7 -5.18 55.19 -23.47
N ALA A 8 -5.10 54.14 -24.27
CA ALA A 8 -5.78 52.87 -24.02
C ALA A 8 -5.24 52.21 -22.74
N HIS A 9 -6.13 51.84 -21.82
CA HIS A 9 -5.78 51.05 -20.65
C HIS A 9 -5.59 49.58 -21.04
N SER A 10 -4.39 49.07 -20.79
CA SER A 10 -4.03 47.66 -20.89
C SER A 10 -4.82 46.84 -19.86
N GLY A 11 -5.69 45.96 -20.34
CA GLY A 11 -6.32 44.93 -19.52
C GLY A 11 -5.30 43.89 -19.09
N THR A 12 -5.07 43.78 -17.78
CA THR A 12 -4.31 42.69 -17.16
C THR A 12 -5.09 41.39 -17.34
N GLN A 13 -4.61 40.48 -18.19
CA GLN A 13 -5.09 39.10 -18.18
C GLN A 13 -4.60 38.41 -16.92
N ILE A 14 -5.52 38.11 -16.00
CA ILE A 14 -5.28 37.20 -14.89
C ILE A 14 -5.22 35.80 -15.52
N ALA A 15 -4.01 35.30 -15.76
CA ALA A 15 -3.79 33.90 -16.12
C ALA A 15 -4.22 33.04 -14.94
N GLY A 16 -5.40 32.41 -15.06
CA GLY A 16 -5.85 31.40 -14.11
C GLY A 16 -4.80 30.29 -14.03
N ILE A 17 -4.24 30.08 -12.84
CA ILE A 17 -3.37 28.93 -12.56
C ILE A 17 -4.29 27.70 -12.58
N VAL A 18 -4.43 27.08 -13.75
CA VAL A 18 -4.97 25.73 -13.86
C VAL A 18 -3.92 24.82 -13.25
N SER A 19 -4.13 24.41 -12.00
CA SER A 19 -3.35 23.37 -11.35
C SER A 19 -3.40 22.12 -12.24
N ARG A 20 -2.27 21.78 -12.88
CA ARG A 20 -2.17 20.50 -13.59
C ARG A 20 -2.23 19.38 -12.56
N ALA A 21 -3.14 18.43 -12.75
CA ALA A 21 -3.15 17.21 -11.96
C ALA A 21 -1.75 16.57 -11.99
N ALA A 22 -1.26 16.14 -10.83
CA ALA A 22 0.02 15.45 -10.74
C ALA A 22 0.00 14.18 -11.61
N ALA A 23 1.12 13.88 -12.27
CA ALA A 23 1.24 12.65 -13.05
C ALA A 23 1.01 11.43 -12.14
N PRO A 24 0.34 10.37 -12.64
CA PRO A 24 0.13 9.17 -11.85
C PRO A 24 1.45 8.50 -11.48
N ILE A 25 1.49 7.91 -10.30
CA ILE A 25 2.56 6.99 -9.92
C ILE A 25 2.30 5.67 -10.63
N VAL A 26 3.20 5.24 -11.51
CA VAL A 26 3.12 3.95 -12.17
C VAL A 26 4.10 2.99 -11.50
N VAL A 27 3.56 1.87 -11.02
CA VAL A 27 4.31 0.83 -10.29
C VAL A 27 4.21 -0.47 -11.07
N ASP A 28 5.35 -1.00 -11.49
CA ASP A 28 5.41 -2.37 -11.99
C ASP A 28 5.27 -3.36 -10.84
N VAL A 29 4.44 -4.38 -11.01
CA VAL A 29 4.10 -5.37 -9.99
C VAL A 29 4.42 -6.78 -10.48
N ALA A 30 5.17 -7.52 -9.68
CA ALA A 30 5.38 -8.95 -9.83
C ALA A 30 4.69 -9.69 -8.68
N LEU A 31 3.82 -10.64 -9.04
CA LEU A 31 3.15 -11.52 -8.07
C LEU A 31 3.81 -12.89 -8.09
N HIS A 32 4.25 -13.36 -6.93
CA HIS A 32 4.92 -14.64 -6.76
C HIS A 32 4.12 -15.50 -5.79
N VAL A 33 3.39 -16.49 -6.30
CA VAL A 33 2.71 -17.49 -5.48
C VAL A 33 3.71 -18.59 -5.14
N VAL A 34 3.95 -18.79 -3.85
CA VAL A 34 4.88 -19.79 -3.32
C VAL A 34 4.14 -20.71 -2.38
N THR A 35 4.08 -21.99 -2.75
CA THR A 35 3.30 -22.99 -2.01
C THR A 35 4.17 -24.16 -1.58
N THR A 36 3.69 -24.87 -0.57
CA THR A 36 4.11 -26.26 -0.38
C THR A 36 3.57 -27.14 -1.51
N ALA A 37 4.14 -28.33 -1.68
CA ALA A 37 3.65 -29.31 -2.66
C ALA A 37 2.20 -29.73 -2.37
N THR A 38 1.82 -29.84 -1.10
CA THR A 38 0.48 -30.29 -0.70
C THR A 38 -0.62 -29.25 -0.94
N LYS A 39 -0.27 -27.96 -0.93
CA LYS A 39 -1.22 -26.84 -1.11
C LYS A 39 -1.14 -26.19 -2.50
N ALA A 40 -0.36 -26.76 -3.42
CA ALA A 40 -0.15 -26.19 -4.75
C ALA A 40 -1.45 -26.03 -5.56
N ALA A 41 -2.42 -26.91 -5.37
CA ALA A 41 -3.72 -26.85 -6.03
C ALA A 41 -4.70 -25.87 -5.37
N ASP A 42 -4.45 -25.46 -4.13
CA ASP A 42 -5.38 -24.61 -3.36
C ASP A 42 -5.30 -23.14 -3.81
N ILE A 43 -4.14 -22.71 -4.31
CA ILE A 43 -3.91 -21.33 -4.75
C ILE A 43 -3.96 -21.26 -6.28
N THR A 44 -4.94 -20.55 -6.81
CA THR A 44 -5.23 -20.55 -8.26
C THR A 44 -4.79 -19.27 -8.96
N GLN A 45 -4.61 -19.35 -10.29
CA GLN A 45 -4.38 -18.16 -11.13
C GLN A 45 -5.51 -17.12 -10.96
N LYS A 46 -6.76 -17.57 -10.80
CA LYS A 46 -7.90 -16.68 -10.59
C LYS A 46 -7.75 -15.86 -9.30
N MET A 47 -7.29 -16.46 -8.20
CA MET A 47 -7.04 -15.73 -6.95
C MET A 47 -6.00 -14.62 -7.16
N ALA A 48 -4.91 -14.91 -7.88
CA ALA A 48 -3.88 -13.93 -8.19
C ALA A 48 -4.37 -12.80 -9.12
N ASP A 49 -5.21 -13.13 -10.11
CA ASP A 49 -5.84 -12.15 -11.00
C ASP A 49 -6.82 -11.24 -10.25
N ASP A 50 -7.69 -11.82 -9.43
CA ASP A 50 -8.65 -11.07 -8.62
C ASP A 50 -7.95 -10.19 -7.58
N GLN A 51 -6.86 -10.68 -6.98
CA GLN A 51 -6.04 -9.90 -6.06
C GLN A 51 -5.40 -8.70 -6.76
N PHE A 52 -4.88 -8.86 -7.97
CA PHE A 52 -4.34 -7.74 -8.74
C PHE A 52 -5.42 -6.69 -9.06
N ALA A 53 -6.63 -7.16 -9.38
CA ALA A 53 -7.77 -6.27 -9.63
C ALA A 53 -8.20 -5.51 -8.36
N ALA A 54 -8.28 -6.19 -7.21
CA ALA A 54 -8.59 -5.57 -5.93
C ALA A 54 -7.57 -4.49 -5.55
N LEU A 55 -6.27 -4.79 -5.71
CA LEU A 55 -5.18 -3.85 -5.47
C LEU A 55 -5.30 -2.63 -6.40
N SER A 56 -5.48 -2.84 -7.70
CA SER A 56 -5.63 -1.76 -8.68
C SER A 56 -6.83 -0.87 -8.40
N LYS A 57 -7.96 -1.45 -7.97
CA LYS A 57 -9.17 -0.72 -7.61
C LYS A 57 -8.95 0.18 -6.38
N ALA A 58 -8.35 -0.36 -5.31
CA ALA A 58 -8.18 0.35 -4.05
C ALA A 58 -7.30 1.60 -4.19
N TYR A 59 -6.29 1.54 -5.07
CA TYR A 59 -5.29 2.61 -5.25
C TYR A 59 -5.63 3.62 -6.36
N ALA A 60 -6.68 3.38 -7.16
CA ALA A 60 -7.06 4.28 -8.25
C ALA A 60 -7.36 5.70 -7.75
N ALA A 61 -8.03 5.83 -6.59
CA ALA A 61 -8.32 7.12 -5.97
C ALA A 61 -7.07 7.85 -5.44
N SER A 62 -5.97 7.12 -5.24
CA SER A 62 -4.67 7.65 -4.82
C SER A 62 -3.77 8.09 -5.99
N ASN A 63 -4.28 8.03 -7.23
CA ASN A 63 -3.51 8.32 -8.45
C ASN A 63 -2.27 7.41 -8.60
N VAL A 64 -2.38 6.17 -8.11
CA VAL A 64 -1.39 5.11 -8.26
C VAL A 64 -1.96 4.07 -9.21
N GLN A 65 -1.18 3.71 -10.23
CA GLN A 65 -1.52 2.73 -11.25
C GLN A 65 -0.53 1.57 -11.18
N PHE A 66 -1.05 0.36 -11.21
CA PHE A 66 -0.24 -0.84 -11.21
C PHE A 66 -0.19 -1.44 -12.61
N ASN A 67 1.02 -1.82 -13.03
CA ASN A 67 1.26 -2.58 -14.26
C ASN A 67 1.78 -3.96 -13.87
N ARG A 68 1.01 -5.02 -14.14
CA ARG A 68 1.43 -6.37 -13.82
C ARG A 68 2.45 -6.87 -14.84
N ILE A 69 3.69 -7.09 -14.40
CA ILE A 69 4.78 -7.57 -15.25
C ILE A 69 5.00 -9.08 -15.13
N ALA A 70 4.57 -9.69 -14.02
CA ALA A 70 4.74 -11.13 -13.80
C ALA A 70 3.66 -11.70 -12.88
N THR A 71 3.33 -12.97 -13.10
CA THR A 71 2.66 -13.84 -12.12
C THR A 71 3.33 -15.20 -12.20
N THR A 72 3.95 -15.65 -11.12
CA THR A 72 4.68 -16.93 -11.07
C THR A 72 4.12 -17.83 -9.99
N PHE A 73 4.11 -19.13 -10.23
CA PHE A 73 3.79 -20.16 -9.25
C PHE A 73 5.03 -21.00 -8.98
N THR A 74 5.41 -21.17 -7.73
CA THR A 74 6.59 -21.91 -7.31
C THR A 74 6.23 -22.86 -6.18
N VAL A 75 6.44 -24.15 -6.42
CA VAL A 75 6.31 -25.17 -5.38
C VAL A 75 7.67 -25.33 -4.70
N ASN A 76 7.76 -24.87 -3.46
CA ASN A 76 8.96 -25.01 -2.63
C ASN A 76 8.57 -24.92 -1.14
N ASP A 77 8.58 -26.07 -0.47
CA ASP A 77 8.12 -26.21 0.92
C ASP A 77 8.92 -25.34 1.90
N ALA A 78 10.24 -25.19 1.70
CA ALA A 78 11.08 -24.36 2.55
C ALA A 78 10.77 -22.88 2.37
N TRP A 79 10.55 -22.45 1.12
CA TRP A 79 10.24 -21.06 0.82
C TRP A 79 8.83 -20.68 1.26
N ALA A 80 7.86 -21.58 1.15
CA ALA A 80 6.44 -21.33 1.45
C ALA A 80 6.17 -20.82 2.88
N VAL A 81 7.13 -21.01 3.80
CA VAL A 81 7.08 -20.52 5.20
C VAL A 81 7.41 -19.03 5.32
N GLY A 82 8.23 -18.48 4.42
CA GLY A 82 8.59 -17.06 4.40
C GLY A 82 9.49 -16.61 5.55
N ALA A 83 10.40 -17.48 6.04
CA ALA A 83 11.29 -17.16 7.16
C ALA A 83 12.79 -17.31 6.85
N GLY A 84 13.60 -16.60 7.62
CA GLY A 84 15.06 -16.81 7.69
C GLY A 84 15.80 -16.72 6.35
N SER A 85 16.81 -17.58 6.19
CA SER A 85 17.61 -17.66 4.97
C SER A 85 16.79 -18.12 3.77
N ASP A 86 15.75 -18.93 3.96
CA ASP A 86 14.89 -19.41 2.88
C ASP A 86 14.05 -18.27 2.27
N ALA A 87 13.51 -17.36 3.10
CA ALA A 87 12.88 -16.13 2.61
C ALA A 87 13.84 -15.27 1.79
N THR A 88 15.11 -15.19 2.22
CA THR A 88 16.14 -14.41 1.52
C THR A 88 16.50 -15.07 0.19
N ALA A 89 16.65 -16.39 0.17
CA ALA A 89 16.91 -17.16 -1.04
C ALA A 89 15.75 -17.04 -2.04
N MET A 90 14.50 -17.16 -1.57
CA MET A 90 13.29 -16.96 -2.36
C MET A 90 13.28 -15.57 -3.01
N LYS A 91 13.42 -14.51 -2.20
CA LYS A 91 13.43 -13.13 -2.71
C LYS A 91 14.58 -12.91 -3.70
N THR A 92 15.75 -13.48 -3.45
CA THR A 92 16.91 -13.42 -4.36
C THR A 92 16.62 -14.08 -5.70
N ALA A 93 15.96 -15.24 -5.70
CA ALA A 93 15.67 -16.01 -6.90
C ALA A 93 14.52 -15.43 -7.73
N LEU A 94 13.50 -14.87 -7.07
CA LEU A 94 12.24 -14.52 -7.72
C LEU A 94 12.07 -13.03 -8.01
N ARG A 95 12.79 -12.14 -7.30
CA ARG A 95 12.58 -10.70 -7.41
C ARG A 95 12.76 -10.21 -8.86
N ASN A 96 11.81 -9.39 -9.29
CA ASN A 96 11.84 -8.69 -10.56
C ASN A 96 12.11 -7.18 -10.39
N GLY A 97 12.78 -6.63 -11.39
CA GLY A 97 12.95 -5.18 -11.58
C GLY A 97 13.84 -4.49 -10.55
N THR A 98 13.65 -3.18 -10.41
CA THR A 98 14.48 -2.32 -9.55
C THR A 98 13.84 -2.14 -8.18
N TYR A 99 14.30 -1.17 -7.39
CA TYR A 99 13.65 -0.80 -6.14
C TYR A 99 12.25 -0.18 -6.33
N ARG A 100 11.93 0.25 -7.55
CA ARG A 100 10.60 0.78 -7.92
C ARG A 100 9.56 -0.31 -8.20
N THR A 101 10.01 -1.55 -8.42
CA THR A 101 9.13 -2.66 -8.74
C THR A 101 8.62 -3.29 -7.46
N LEU A 102 7.30 -3.31 -7.29
CA LEU A 102 6.64 -3.98 -6.19
C LEU A 102 6.67 -5.49 -6.42
N ASN A 103 7.29 -6.22 -5.50
CA ASN A 103 7.30 -7.68 -5.49
C ASN A 103 6.43 -8.17 -4.34
N VAL A 104 5.37 -8.91 -4.65
CA VAL A 104 4.43 -9.49 -3.67
C VAL A 104 4.55 -11.00 -3.71
N TYR A 105 4.89 -11.60 -2.58
CA TYR A 105 5.07 -13.03 -2.39
C TYR A 105 3.86 -13.56 -1.60
N PHE A 106 2.98 -14.31 -2.28
CA PHE A 106 1.86 -15.00 -1.65
C PHE A 106 2.29 -16.38 -1.16
N MET A 107 2.21 -16.57 0.14
CA MET A 107 2.79 -17.72 0.83
C MET A 107 1.66 -18.64 1.32
N SER A 108 1.73 -19.93 1.03
CA SER A 108 0.71 -20.88 1.53
C SER A 108 0.81 -21.14 3.05
N ASP A 109 1.99 -20.91 3.63
CA ASP A 109 2.37 -21.30 4.99
C ASP A 109 3.10 -20.19 5.74
N LEU A 110 2.76 -18.91 5.45
CA LEU A 110 3.38 -17.76 6.12
C LEU A 110 3.41 -17.95 7.64
N THR A 111 4.61 -17.93 8.22
CA THR A 111 4.79 -18.10 9.66
C THR A 111 4.60 -16.79 10.44
N GLY A 112 4.52 -16.88 11.76
CA GLY A 112 4.46 -15.72 12.66
C GLY A 112 3.07 -15.25 13.03
N SER A 113 2.02 -16.00 12.65
CA SER A 113 0.61 -15.68 12.96
C SER A 113 0.17 -14.30 12.45
N ILE A 114 0.71 -13.89 11.30
CA ILE A 114 0.37 -12.63 10.61
C ILE A 114 -0.34 -12.94 9.29
N LEU A 115 -1.16 -12.00 8.81
CA LEU A 115 -1.78 -12.08 7.48
C LEU A 115 -0.85 -11.57 6.39
N GLY A 116 0.06 -10.66 6.72
CA GLY A 116 1.04 -10.13 5.80
C GLY A 116 2.11 -9.30 6.49
N THR A 117 3.12 -8.91 5.71
CA THR A 117 4.10 -7.90 6.07
C THR A 117 4.73 -7.30 4.81
N CYS A 118 4.90 -5.98 4.78
CA CYS A 118 5.77 -5.30 3.81
C CYS A 118 6.83 -4.44 4.48
N SER A 119 7.94 -4.25 3.76
CA SER A 119 8.93 -3.23 4.12
C SER A 119 8.37 -1.82 3.92
N LEU A 120 8.64 -0.91 4.86
CA LEU A 120 8.55 0.53 4.61
C LEU A 120 9.63 0.95 3.57
N PRO A 121 9.39 2.00 2.76
CA PRO A 121 10.41 2.56 1.91
C PRO A 121 11.56 3.15 2.74
N SER A 122 12.79 2.98 2.26
CA SER A 122 14.02 3.41 2.92
C SER A 122 15.03 3.96 1.91
N ASP A 123 16.03 4.70 2.38
CA ASP A 123 17.09 5.18 1.49
C ASP A 123 18.08 4.06 1.19
N ILE A 124 18.16 3.68 -0.08
CA ILE A 124 19.08 2.65 -0.60
C ILE A 124 20.28 3.25 -1.36
N GLY A 125 20.46 4.57 -1.29
CA GLY A 125 21.49 5.29 -2.03
C GLY A 125 21.09 5.60 -3.48
N PRO A 126 21.84 6.48 -4.18
CA PRO A 126 21.46 7.04 -5.47
C PRO A 126 21.50 6.06 -6.64
N GLY A 127 20.79 6.41 -7.71
CA GLY A 127 20.79 5.66 -8.99
C GLY A 127 20.07 4.32 -8.85
N THR A 128 20.62 3.28 -9.48
CA THR A 128 20.07 1.92 -9.45
C THR A 128 21.06 0.99 -8.73
N PRO A 129 20.99 0.90 -7.38
CA PRO A 129 21.82 -0.01 -6.61
C PRO A 129 21.66 -1.47 -7.03
N ALA A 130 22.60 -2.33 -6.63
CA ALA A 130 22.47 -3.76 -6.87
C ALA A 130 21.28 -4.34 -6.07
N PRO A 131 20.57 -5.36 -6.60
CA PRO A 131 19.45 -5.99 -5.89
C PRO A 131 19.76 -6.47 -4.48
N SER A 132 20.99 -6.87 -4.20
CA SER A 132 21.45 -7.25 -2.86
C SER A 132 21.26 -6.14 -1.82
N THR A 133 21.26 -4.87 -2.21
CA THR A 133 21.05 -3.72 -1.32
C THR A 133 19.60 -3.62 -0.84
N TYR A 134 18.64 -4.05 -1.66
CA TYR A 134 17.21 -3.94 -1.37
C TYR A 134 16.49 -5.28 -1.40
N ILE A 135 17.20 -6.39 -1.19
CA ILE A 135 16.62 -7.72 -1.34
C ILE A 135 15.47 -7.99 -0.35
N GLY A 136 15.49 -7.32 0.80
CA GLY A 136 14.42 -7.39 1.80
C GLY A 136 13.13 -6.68 1.38
N ASP A 137 13.18 -5.74 0.44
CA ASP A 137 12.03 -4.92 0.02
C ASP A 137 10.92 -5.76 -0.64
N GLY A 138 9.68 -5.34 -0.44
CA GLY A 138 8.49 -6.00 -0.96
C GLY A 138 7.64 -6.61 0.16
N CYS A 139 6.72 -7.48 -0.23
CA CYS A 139 5.60 -7.89 0.60
C CYS A 139 5.49 -9.42 0.68
N MET A 140 5.35 -9.99 1.86
CA MET A 140 4.99 -11.40 2.04
C MET A 140 3.60 -11.48 2.64
N ILE A 141 2.68 -12.15 1.95
CA ILE A 141 1.24 -12.15 2.26
C ILE A 141 0.75 -13.59 2.36
N GLN A 142 -0.13 -13.88 3.29
CA GLN A 142 -0.78 -15.17 3.40
C GLN A 142 -1.72 -15.36 2.18
N ALA A 143 -1.48 -16.41 1.38
CA ALA A 143 -2.11 -16.57 0.07
C ALA A 143 -3.65 -16.72 0.09
N ASN A 144 -4.21 -17.28 1.17
CA ASN A 144 -5.64 -17.44 1.37
C ASN A 144 -6.37 -16.15 1.80
N THR A 145 -5.67 -15.03 1.95
CA THR A 145 -6.27 -13.68 2.05
C THR A 145 -6.62 -13.09 0.68
N MET A 146 -6.15 -13.71 -0.41
CA MET A 146 -6.60 -13.33 -1.75
C MET A 146 -8.10 -13.59 -1.93
N PRO A 147 -8.79 -12.87 -2.84
CA PRO A 147 -10.14 -13.19 -3.24
C PRO A 147 -10.32 -14.66 -3.62
N GLY A 148 -11.27 -15.33 -2.98
CA GLY A 148 -11.54 -16.76 -3.17
C GLY A 148 -10.75 -17.70 -2.25
N GLY A 149 -9.86 -17.17 -1.39
CA GLY A 149 -9.18 -17.92 -0.35
C GLY A 149 -10.09 -18.27 0.84
N ASN A 150 -9.55 -19.07 1.77
CA ASN A 150 -10.32 -19.65 2.88
C ASN A 150 -10.18 -18.94 4.23
N ILE A 151 -9.52 -17.77 4.30
CA ILE A 151 -9.52 -16.93 5.52
C ILE A 151 -10.70 -15.96 5.48
N TYR A 152 -11.86 -16.44 5.93
CA TYR A 152 -13.07 -15.63 5.96
C TYR A 152 -12.90 -14.37 6.81
N GLY A 153 -13.44 -13.25 6.32
CA GLY A 153 -13.23 -11.92 6.90
C GLY A 153 -12.05 -11.18 6.28
N PHE A 154 -11.06 -11.91 5.75
CA PHE A 154 -9.81 -11.35 5.19
C PHE A 154 -9.51 -11.85 3.77
N ASN A 155 -10.49 -12.45 3.09
CA ASN A 155 -10.34 -13.09 1.77
C ASN A 155 -10.96 -12.26 0.63
N GLN A 156 -10.91 -10.92 0.72
CA GLN A 156 -11.28 -10.00 -0.36
C GLN A 156 -10.07 -9.25 -0.91
N GLY A 157 -8.86 -9.63 -0.48
CA GLY A 157 -7.59 -9.09 -0.92
C GLY A 157 -7.18 -7.78 -0.26
N MET A 158 -7.85 -7.36 0.83
CA MET A 158 -7.50 -6.09 1.49
C MET A 158 -6.27 -6.20 2.37
N THR A 159 -5.88 -7.40 2.81
CA THR A 159 -4.54 -7.63 3.40
C THR A 159 -3.44 -7.11 2.47
N THR A 160 -3.46 -7.47 1.19
CA THR A 160 -2.46 -6.96 0.23
C THR A 160 -2.55 -5.44 0.07
N VAL A 161 -3.75 -4.86 0.12
CA VAL A 161 -3.95 -3.40 0.03
C VAL A 161 -3.33 -2.69 1.24
N HIS A 162 -3.59 -3.18 2.44
CA HIS A 162 -3.01 -2.69 3.69
C HIS A 162 -1.48 -2.70 3.63
N GLU A 163 -0.94 -3.86 3.28
CA GLU A 163 0.49 -4.13 3.28
C GLU A 163 1.23 -3.29 2.22
N VAL A 164 0.66 -3.15 1.01
CA VAL A 164 1.19 -2.22 0.00
C VAL A 164 1.10 -0.76 0.49
N GLY A 165 0.19 -0.44 1.41
CA GLY A 165 0.12 0.86 2.09
C GLY A 165 1.42 1.14 2.84
N HIS A 166 1.93 0.17 3.59
CA HIS A 166 3.25 0.24 4.20
C HIS A 166 4.37 0.34 3.16
N TRP A 167 4.33 -0.44 2.08
CA TRP A 167 5.34 -0.34 1.01
C TRP A 167 5.39 1.05 0.34
N MET A 168 4.26 1.76 0.34
CA MET A 168 4.11 3.15 -0.10
C MET A 168 4.37 4.18 1.01
N GLY A 169 4.69 3.74 2.24
CA GLY A 169 5.14 4.57 3.36
C GLY A 169 4.03 5.04 4.32
N LEU A 170 2.85 4.43 4.29
CA LEU A 170 1.81 4.64 5.31
C LEU A 170 2.12 3.83 6.57
N LEU A 171 1.70 4.35 7.71
CA LEU A 171 1.75 3.68 9.00
C LEU A 171 0.34 3.27 9.40
N HIS A 172 0.22 2.42 10.42
CA HIS A 172 -1.09 2.11 11.00
C HIS A 172 -1.78 3.38 11.49
N THR A 173 -3.10 3.47 11.37
CA THR A 173 -3.86 4.62 11.90
C THR A 173 -3.72 4.79 13.42
N PHE A 174 -3.42 3.69 14.12
CA PHE A 174 -3.15 3.64 15.55
C PHE A 174 -1.66 3.71 15.91
N GLU A 175 -0.81 4.11 14.97
CA GLU A 175 0.64 4.24 15.21
C GLU A 175 0.93 5.15 16.41
N GLY A 176 1.94 4.78 17.21
CA GLY A 176 2.25 5.43 18.48
C GLY A 176 1.39 4.95 19.66
N TYR A 177 0.30 4.20 19.42
CA TYR A 177 -0.51 3.52 20.45
C TYR A 177 -0.96 4.46 21.58
N SER A 178 -1.34 5.68 21.21
CA SER A 178 -1.58 6.79 22.13
C SER A 178 -2.60 7.77 21.54
N CYS A 179 -3.31 8.52 22.39
CA CYS A 179 -4.18 9.63 21.98
C CYS A 179 -3.45 10.97 21.90
N THR A 180 -2.13 10.95 21.95
CA THR A 180 -1.27 12.14 21.87
C THR A 180 -0.05 11.85 20.98
N GLY A 181 0.63 12.89 20.53
CA GLY A 181 1.77 12.79 19.62
C GLY A 181 1.35 12.93 18.16
N ASN A 182 2.13 12.32 17.26
CA ASN A 182 1.96 12.50 15.81
C ASN A 182 1.10 11.43 15.14
N GLY A 183 0.68 10.38 15.87
CA GLY A 183 -0.04 9.24 15.31
C GLY A 183 0.69 8.63 14.11
N ASP A 184 -0.05 8.43 13.02
CA ASP A 184 0.45 7.90 11.74
C ASP A 184 1.13 8.97 10.85
N PHE A 185 1.33 10.19 11.37
CA PHE A 185 1.87 11.35 10.67
C PHE A 185 1.01 11.80 9.47
N VAL A 186 -0.29 11.54 9.51
CA VAL A 186 -1.27 12.07 8.57
C VAL A 186 -2.30 12.88 9.36
N SER A 187 -2.57 14.11 8.94
CA SER A 187 -3.37 15.04 9.76
C SER A 187 -4.89 14.86 9.62
N ASP A 188 -5.34 14.15 8.59
CA ASP A 188 -6.77 13.92 8.30
C ASP A 188 -7.23 12.50 8.65
N THR A 189 -6.36 11.71 9.26
CA THR A 189 -6.69 10.46 9.97
C THR A 189 -6.98 10.82 11.43
N PRO A 190 -8.20 10.57 11.94
CA PRO A 190 -8.50 10.74 13.37
C PRO A 190 -7.54 9.93 14.25
N MET A 191 -7.22 10.47 15.43
CA MET A 191 -6.35 9.79 16.40
C MET A 191 -6.99 8.50 16.90
N GLN A 192 -6.19 7.43 16.92
CA GLN A 192 -6.57 6.11 17.39
C GLN A 192 -5.45 5.55 18.26
N SER A 193 -5.77 4.99 19.43
CA SER A 193 -4.75 4.42 20.33
C SER A 193 -4.67 2.89 20.28
N THR A 194 -5.70 2.24 19.74
CA THR A 194 -5.78 0.78 19.62
C THR A 194 -6.43 0.40 18.30
N SER A 195 -5.90 -0.66 17.67
CA SER A 195 -6.44 -1.21 16.44
C SER A 195 -7.90 -1.64 16.61
N THR A 196 -8.61 -1.73 15.49
CA THR A 196 -9.95 -2.30 15.43
C THR A 196 -9.90 -3.78 15.09
N ASP A 197 -10.75 -4.58 15.72
CA ASP A 197 -11.04 -5.97 15.33
C ASP A 197 -12.50 -6.04 14.86
N GLY A 198 -12.74 -6.74 13.76
CA GLY A 198 -14.05 -6.80 13.12
C GLY A 198 -14.51 -5.47 12.49
N CYS A 199 -15.83 -5.34 12.33
CA CYS A 199 -16.48 -4.13 11.80
C CYS A 199 -17.59 -3.62 12.75
N PRO A 200 -17.24 -2.89 13.83
CA PRO A 200 -18.21 -2.40 14.80
C PRO A 200 -19.17 -1.37 14.18
N SER A 201 -20.47 -1.68 14.18
CA SER A 201 -21.51 -0.84 13.53
C SER A 201 -22.57 -0.25 14.47
N LYS A 202 -22.68 -0.76 15.71
CA LYS A 202 -23.71 -0.29 16.68
C LYS A 202 -23.33 1.02 17.36
N LEU A 203 -22.06 1.17 17.72
CA LEU A 203 -21.47 2.38 18.27
C LEU A 203 -20.17 2.61 17.53
N ALA A 204 -19.90 3.86 17.17
CA ALA A 204 -18.61 4.23 16.64
C ALA A 204 -17.54 3.90 17.68
N LYS A 205 -16.51 3.16 17.26
CA LYS A 205 -15.34 2.91 18.11
C LYS A 205 -14.61 4.24 18.27
N ASP A 206 -14.32 4.61 19.50
CA ASP A 206 -13.59 5.83 19.83
C ASP A 206 -12.66 5.53 21.00
N SER A 207 -11.41 5.25 20.66
CA SER A 207 -10.35 4.99 21.63
C SER A 207 -9.71 6.27 22.16
N CYS A 208 -10.04 7.43 21.57
CA CYS A 208 -9.46 8.73 21.88
C CYS A 208 -10.52 9.83 22.00
N PRO A 209 -11.44 9.74 22.97
CA PRO A 209 -12.63 10.59 23.05
C PRO A 209 -12.37 12.06 23.39
N GLN A 210 -11.12 12.41 23.75
CA GLN A 210 -10.67 13.80 23.95
C GLN A 210 -10.06 14.40 22.68
N SER A 211 -9.87 13.60 21.62
CA SER A 211 -9.45 14.04 20.30
C SER A 211 -10.66 14.21 19.39
N SER A 212 -10.50 14.98 18.31
CA SER A 212 -11.57 15.15 17.32
C SER A 212 -11.71 13.92 16.42
N GLY A 213 -12.95 13.47 16.21
CA GLY A 213 -13.27 12.33 15.35
C GLY A 213 -13.50 11.05 16.15
N VAL A 214 -13.72 9.95 15.43
CA VAL A 214 -13.81 8.58 15.96
C VAL A 214 -12.75 7.73 15.28
N ASP A 215 -12.45 6.55 15.83
CA ASP A 215 -11.43 5.66 15.26
C ASP A 215 -11.74 5.39 13.77
N PRO A 216 -10.75 5.52 12.87
CA PRO A 216 -10.96 5.39 11.43
C PRO A 216 -11.08 3.93 10.97
N ILE A 217 -12.04 3.18 11.50
CA ILE A 217 -12.24 1.73 11.28
C ILE A 217 -12.41 1.33 9.81
N HIS A 218 -12.79 2.28 8.96
CA HIS A 218 -12.99 2.06 7.52
C HIS A 218 -11.73 2.35 6.68
N ASN A 219 -10.63 2.71 7.32
CA ASN A 219 -9.35 3.00 6.66
C ASN A 219 -8.57 1.71 6.42
N TYR A 220 -7.98 1.57 5.22
CA TYR A 220 -7.18 0.39 4.89
C TYR A 220 -5.98 0.16 5.83
N MET A 221 -5.52 1.18 6.57
CA MET A 221 -4.39 1.08 7.51
C MET A 221 -4.81 0.78 8.97
N ASP A 222 -6.09 0.48 9.23
CA ASP A 222 -6.54 -0.16 10.48
C ASP A 222 -6.56 -1.70 10.32
N TYR A 223 -6.92 -2.46 11.35
CA TYR A 223 -7.01 -3.94 11.34
C TYR A 223 -8.44 -4.49 11.26
N SER A 224 -9.41 -3.67 10.84
CA SER A 224 -10.78 -4.13 10.60
C SER A 224 -10.88 -5.23 9.54
N ASP A 225 -11.99 -5.97 9.54
CA ASP A 225 -12.28 -6.95 8.50
C ASP A 225 -12.35 -6.30 7.10
N ASP A 226 -12.05 -7.06 6.05
CA ASP A 226 -12.02 -6.58 4.66
C ASP A 226 -13.31 -5.85 4.25
N ALA A 227 -14.47 -6.36 4.69
CA ALA A 227 -15.77 -5.78 4.36
C ALA A 227 -16.01 -4.40 4.98
N CYS A 228 -15.24 -4.02 6.00
CA CYS A 228 -15.34 -2.74 6.67
C CYS A 228 -14.60 -1.63 5.92
N TYR A 229 -13.58 -1.97 5.14
CA TYR A 229 -12.74 -0.96 4.54
C TYR A 229 -13.41 -0.21 3.38
N THR A 230 -13.10 1.08 3.27
CA THR A 230 -13.64 1.96 2.22
C THR A 230 -12.57 2.74 1.46
N GLY A 231 -11.43 3.06 2.07
CA GLY A 231 -10.43 3.87 1.39
C GLY A 231 -9.28 4.40 2.25
N PHE A 232 -8.30 4.97 1.55
CA PHE A 232 -7.30 5.88 2.12
C PHE A 232 -7.86 7.31 2.22
N THR A 233 -7.30 8.12 3.11
CA THR A 233 -7.60 9.56 3.19
C THR A 233 -6.84 10.36 2.11
N PRO A 234 -7.29 11.58 1.76
CA PRO A 234 -6.52 12.49 0.93
C PRO A 234 -5.10 12.79 1.48
N GLY A 235 -4.93 12.84 2.80
CA GLY A 235 -3.65 13.00 3.47
C GLY A 235 -2.73 11.80 3.29
N GLN A 236 -3.26 10.58 3.39
CA GLN A 236 -2.52 9.35 3.08
C GLN A 236 -2.09 9.32 1.61
N ASN A 237 -2.94 9.72 0.67
CA ASN A 237 -2.57 9.84 -0.74
C ASN A 237 -1.39 10.81 -0.96
N LYS A 238 -1.41 11.96 -0.30
CA LYS A 238 -0.29 12.93 -0.34
C LYS A 238 0.98 12.36 0.29
N ARG A 239 0.86 11.62 1.39
CA ARG A 239 1.99 10.97 2.05
C ARG A 239 2.62 9.92 1.14
N MET A 240 1.83 9.03 0.54
CA MET A 240 2.33 8.05 -0.42
C MET A 240 3.11 8.70 -1.57
N ALA A 241 2.58 9.80 -2.14
CA ALA A 241 3.28 10.54 -3.20
C ALA A 241 4.62 11.13 -2.73
N LYS A 242 4.69 11.67 -1.50
CA LYS A 242 5.94 12.18 -0.93
C LYS A 242 6.97 11.06 -0.69
N MET A 243 6.53 9.94 -0.12
CA MET A 243 7.41 8.79 0.17
C MET A 243 7.93 8.17 -1.14
N TRP A 244 7.07 8.05 -2.16
CA TRP A 244 7.47 7.60 -3.50
C TRP A 244 8.53 8.53 -4.12
N ALA A 245 8.32 9.85 -4.05
CA ALA A 245 9.26 10.83 -4.57
C ALA A 245 10.62 10.76 -3.85
N ALA A 246 10.61 10.60 -2.53
CA ALA A 246 11.82 10.58 -1.72
C ALA A 246 12.66 9.30 -1.90
N TYR A 247 12.00 8.14 -1.94
CA TYR A 247 12.70 6.86 -1.78
C TYR A 247 12.70 5.98 -3.02
N ARG A 248 11.71 6.11 -3.90
CA ARG A 248 11.56 5.20 -5.06
C ARG A 248 11.85 5.89 -6.38
N THR A 249 11.63 7.19 -6.52
CA THR A 249 11.83 7.88 -7.81
C THR A 249 13.30 7.84 -8.24
N GLY A 250 13.56 7.33 -9.45
CA GLY A 250 14.90 7.18 -10.01
C GLY A 250 15.72 6.03 -9.43
N ARG A 251 15.08 5.08 -8.72
CA ARG A 251 15.70 3.88 -8.13
C ARG A 251 15.37 2.58 -8.86
#